data_AF-A0A959C9I0-F1
#
_entry.id   AF-A0A959C9I0-F1
#
_cell.length_a   1.000
_cell.length_b   1.000
_cell.length_c   1.000
_cell.angle_alpha   90.00
_cell.angle_beta   90.00
_cell.angle_gamma   90.00
#
_symmetry.space_group_name_H-M   'P 1'
#
loop_
_entity.id
_entity.type
_entity.pdbx_description
1 polymer ?
#
loop_
_entity_poly.entity_id
_entity_poly.type
_entity_poly.pdbx_seq_one_letter_code
_entity_poly.pdbx_strand_id
1 'polypeptide(L)'
;MKEVKHYSDHFKRGVVKEILSGSESLEYYRRKYKIGGHMTLSRWLVNFASEETFPMASKKRDKDELADLKAELALLRRELADERLRREAYELMIRIAEEEFNIPIEKKSGVKRSKK
;
A
#
# COMPACT_ATOMS: atom_id res chain seq x y z
N MET A 1 8.37 48.68 6.86
CA MET A 1 8.49 47.21 6.73
C MET A 1 7.24 46.60 7.36
N LYS A 2 6.60 45.59 6.74
CA LYS A 2 5.41 44.95 7.35
C LYS A 2 5.87 44.04 8.50
N GLU A 3 5.29 44.18 9.67
CA GLU A 3 5.57 43.30 10.82
C GLU A 3 5.11 41.87 10.50
N VAL A 4 6.03 40.92 10.62
CA VAL A 4 5.74 39.50 10.39
C VAL A 4 5.23 38.90 11.70
N LYS A 5 3.94 38.54 11.74
CA LYS A 5 3.36 37.82 12.87
C LYS A 5 3.86 36.38 12.87
N HIS A 6 4.64 36.01 13.88
CA HIS A 6 5.06 34.63 14.12
C HIS A 6 4.07 33.91 15.02
N TYR A 7 3.70 32.68 14.64
CA TYR A 7 2.82 31.81 15.43
C TYR A 7 3.63 30.59 15.89
N SER A 8 3.43 30.16 17.14
CA SER A 8 4.05 28.94 17.67
C SER A 8 3.44 27.70 17.03
N ASP A 9 4.22 26.63 16.92
CA ASP A 9 3.73 25.40 16.27
C ASP A 9 2.63 24.71 17.08
N HIS A 10 2.66 24.84 18.41
CA HIS A 10 1.56 24.39 19.27
C HIS A 10 0.24 25.10 18.93
N PHE A 11 0.30 26.42 18.74
CA PHE A 11 -0.87 27.20 18.33
C PHE A 11 -1.38 26.79 16.94
N LYS A 12 -0.47 26.63 15.97
CA LYS A 12 -0.85 26.19 14.61
C LYS A 12 -1.54 24.83 14.63
N ARG A 13 -0.98 23.86 15.38
CA ARG A 13 -1.57 22.51 15.53
C ARG A 13 -2.93 22.54 16.21
N GLY A 14 -3.08 23.34 17.28
CA GLY A 14 -4.37 23.51 17.96
C GLY A 14 -5.45 24.05 17.01
N VAL A 15 -5.12 25.06 16.20
CA VAL A 15 -6.05 25.63 15.22
C VAL A 15 -6.39 24.61 14.12
N VAL A 16 -5.42 23.86 13.60
CA VAL A 16 -5.66 22.83 12.58
C VAL A 16 -6.55 21.71 13.10
N LYS A 17 -6.32 21.25 14.33
CA LYS A 17 -7.17 20.24 14.99
C LYS A 17 -8.60 20.73 15.14
N GLU A 18 -8.78 21.99 15.54
CA GLU A 18 -10.11 22.58 15.67
C GLU A 18 -10.82 22.71 14.31
N ILE A 19 -10.10 23.08 13.26
CA ILE A 19 -10.61 23.11 11.88
C ILE A 19 -11.03 21.72 11.40
N LEU A 20 -10.24 20.68 11.68
CA LEU A 20 -10.54 19.30 11.29
C LEU A 20 -11.73 18.72 12.06
N SER A 21 -11.91 19.12 13.33
CA SER A 21 -13.03 18.69 14.16
C SER A 21 -14.32 19.47 13.91
N GLY A 22 -14.23 20.68 13.35
CA GLY A 22 -15.36 21.57 13.14
C GLY A 22 -15.90 21.49 11.72
N SER A 23 -17.14 21.95 11.54
CA SER A 23 -17.84 22.02 10.25
C SER A 23 -17.80 23.43 9.63
N GLU A 24 -17.07 24.35 10.22
CA GLU A 24 -17.05 25.76 9.84
C GLU A 24 -16.04 26.05 8.72
N SER A 25 -16.25 27.15 7.99
CA SER A 25 -15.36 27.58 6.91
C SER A 25 -14.00 28.07 7.43
N LEU A 26 -12.94 27.91 6.64
CA LEU A 26 -11.61 28.46 6.93
C LEU A 26 -11.64 29.98 7.19
N GLU A 27 -12.55 30.71 6.53
CA GLU A 27 -12.74 32.14 6.76
C GLU A 27 -13.25 32.46 8.17
N TYR A 28 -14.08 31.59 8.75
CA TYR A 28 -14.54 31.73 10.13
C TYR A 28 -13.36 31.64 11.11
N TYR A 29 -12.52 30.61 10.97
CA TYR A 29 -11.34 30.44 11.81
C TYR A 29 -10.31 31.56 11.61
N ARG A 30 -10.16 32.06 10.38
CA ARG A 30 -9.29 33.19 10.08
C ARG A 30 -9.69 34.44 10.86
N ARG A 31 -10.99 34.74 10.91
CA ARG A 31 -11.54 35.87 11.67
C ARG A 31 -11.44 35.63 13.17
N LYS A 32 -11.77 34.42 13.63
CA LYS A 32 -11.71 33.99 15.04
C LYS A 32 -10.32 34.21 15.65
N TYR A 33 -9.26 33.81 14.93
CA TYR A 33 -7.87 33.96 15.38
C TYR A 33 -7.16 35.21 14.86
N LYS A 34 -7.87 36.12 14.17
CA LYS A 34 -7.32 37.36 13.59
C LYS A 34 -6.07 37.13 12.72
N ILE A 35 -6.09 36.05 11.93
CA ILE A 35 -4.99 35.67 11.04
C ILE A 35 -5.08 36.50 9.76
N GLY A 36 -4.04 37.29 9.49
CA GLY A 36 -4.07 38.24 8.38
C GLY A 36 -4.00 37.61 6.98
N GLY A 37 -3.35 36.46 6.83
CA GLY A 37 -3.13 35.83 5.53
C GLY A 37 -4.25 34.87 5.14
N HIS A 38 -4.89 35.11 3.98
CA HIS A 38 -5.91 34.25 3.40
C HIS A 38 -5.42 32.80 3.21
N MET A 39 -4.18 32.63 2.72
CA MET A 39 -3.59 31.31 2.46
C MET A 39 -2.92 30.68 3.69
N THR A 40 -2.84 31.38 4.82
CA THR A 40 -2.05 30.94 5.98
C THR A 40 -2.63 29.67 6.61
N LEU A 41 -3.95 29.61 6.81
CA LEU A 41 -4.62 28.42 7.36
C LEU A 41 -4.57 27.24 6.39
N SER A 42 -4.74 27.47 5.10
CA SER A 42 -4.62 26.42 4.08
C SER A 42 -3.21 25.80 4.08
N ARG A 43 -2.16 26.61 4.20
CA ARG A 43 -0.79 26.12 4.34
C ARG A 43 -0.57 25.32 5.63
N TRP A 44 -1.15 25.77 6.75
CA TRP A 44 -1.07 25.02 8.00
C TRP A 44 -1.80 23.68 7.90
N LEU A 45 -2.96 23.63 7.24
CA LEU A 45 -3.68 22.38 7.02
C LEU A 45 -2.83 21.39 6.22
N VAL A 46 -2.22 21.81 5.10
CA VAL A 46 -1.34 20.93 4.30
C VAL A 46 -0.15 20.43 5.12
N ASN A 47 0.49 21.31 5.89
CA ASN A 47 1.71 20.97 6.63
C ASN A 47 1.46 20.16 7.90
N PHE A 48 0.39 20.43 8.64
CA PHE A 48 0.12 19.81 9.94
C PHE A 48 -0.94 18.71 9.88
N ALA A 49 -1.87 18.71 8.91
CA ALA A 49 -2.76 17.56 8.73
C ALA A 49 -2.00 16.34 8.22
N SER A 50 -0.96 16.53 7.40
CA SER A 50 -0.04 15.46 7.00
C SER A 50 0.83 14.98 8.15
N GLU A 51 1.16 15.84 9.11
CA GLU A 51 1.98 15.49 10.28
C GLU A 51 1.18 14.70 11.34
N GLU A 52 -0.12 15.00 11.52
CA GLU A 52 -1.01 14.19 12.37
C GLU A 52 -1.42 12.86 11.72
N THR A 53 -1.47 12.78 10.39
CA THR A 53 -1.78 11.52 9.67
C THR A 53 -0.55 10.67 9.39
N PHE A 54 0.63 11.27 9.21
CA PHE A 54 1.89 10.59 8.95
C PHE A 54 3.05 11.34 9.63
N PRO A 55 3.48 10.94 10.84
CA PRO A 55 4.67 11.51 11.44
C PRO A 55 5.85 11.25 10.49
N MET A 56 6.53 12.31 10.04
CA MET A 56 7.62 12.31 9.03
C MET A 56 8.84 11.39 9.34
N ALA A 57 8.78 10.62 10.42
CA ALA A 57 9.61 9.44 10.68
C ALA A 57 9.20 8.19 9.86
N SER A 58 8.14 8.24 9.04
CA SER A 58 7.73 7.14 8.14
C SER A 58 8.58 7.07 6.87
N LYS A 59 8.95 8.20 6.25
CA LYS A 59 9.61 8.22 4.92
C LYS A 59 10.94 7.46 4.80
N LYS A 60 11.64 7.20 5.91
CA LYS A 60 12.84 6.33 5.91
C LYS A 60 12.47 4.85 6.10
N ARG A 61 11.56 4.55 7.03
CA ARG A 61 11.03 3.19 7.25
C ARG A 61 10.33 2.65 6.01
N ASP A 62 9.54 3.48 5.33
CA ASP A 62 8.82 3.10 4.10
C ASP A 62 9.80 2.69 2.97
N LYS A 63 11.01 3.28 2.91
CA LYS A 63 11.99 2.92 1.88
C LYS A 63 12.65 1.58 2.14
N ASP A 64 12.96 1.30 3.40
CA ASP A 64 13.58 0.04 3.81
C ASP A 64 12.55 -1.10 3.69
N GLU A 65 11.31 -0.87 4.15
CA GLU A 65 10.20 -1.81 3.97
C GLU A 65 9.90 -2.09 2.49
N LEU A 66 9.93 -1.07 1.63
CA LEU A 66 9.77 -1.26 0.18
C LEU A 66 10.92 -2.05 -0.46
N ALA A 67 12.12 -1.95 0.07
CA ALA A 67 13.27 -2.73 -0.41
C ALA A 67 13.12 -4.19 0.01
N ASP A 68 12.74 -4.44 1.26
CA ASP A 68 12.53 -5.78 1.81
C ASP A 68 11.38 -6.50 1.08
N LEU A 69 10.24 -5.82 0.87
CA LEU A 69 9.12 -6.36 0.10
C LEU A 69 9.50 -6.73 -1.34
N LYS A 70 10.38 -5.94 -1.98
CA LYS A 70 10.86 -6.24 -3.34
C LYS A 70 11.77 -7.46 -3.35
N ALA A 71 12.63 -7.62 -2.34
CA ALA A 71 13.49 -8.78 -2.20
C ALA A 71 12.65 -10.05 -1.99
N GLU A 72 11.66 -10.00 -1.12
CA GLU A 72 10.74 -11.11 -0.87
C GLU A 72 9.95 -11.50 -2.13
N LEU A 73 9.42 -10.50 -2.86
CA LEU A 73 8.75 -10.74 -4.14
C LEU A 73 9.66 -11.40 -5.18
N ALA A 74 10.94 -11.03 -5.24
CA ALA A 74 11.89 -11.63 -6.16
C ALA A 74 12.17 -13.09 -5.80
N LEU A 75 12.32 -13.40 -4.52
CA LEU A 75 12.50 -14.77 -4.03
C LEU A 75 11.28 -15.64 -4.31
N LEU A 76 10.08 -15.17 -3.96
CA LEU A 76 8.82 -15.90 -4.20
C LEU A 76 8.59 -16.16 -5.69
N ARG A 77 8.91 -15.20 -6.57
CA ARG A 77 8.81 -15.40 -8.01
C ARG A 77 9.76 -16.47 -8.54
N ARG A 78 10.97 -16.54 -7.97
CA ARG A 78 11.94 -17.57 -8.32
C ARG A 78 11.47 -18.96 -7.88
N GLU A 79 11.07 -19.09 -6.62
CA GLU A 79 10.55 -20.36 -6.09
C GLU A 79 9.32 -20.85 -6.87
N LEU A 80 8.42 -19.94 -7.24
CA LEU A 80 7.27 -20.26 -8.08
C LEU A 80 7.65 -20.68 -9.50
N ALA A 81 8.73 -20.13 -10.07
CA ALA A 81 9.23 -20.57 -11.35
C ALA A 81 9.85 -21.97 -11.26
N ASP A 82 10.62 -22.24 -10.20
CA ASP A 82 11.26 -23.53 -9.95
C ASP A 82 10.21 -24.64 -9.74
N GLU A 83 9.15 -24.37 -8.97
CA GLU A 83 8.05 -25.33 -8.77
C GLU A 83 7.23 -25.57 -10.04
N ARG A 84 7.04 -24.56 -10.89
CA ARG A 84 6.41 -24.74 -12.21
C ARG A 84 7.25 -25.65 -13.11
N LEU A 85 8.55 -25.40 -13.17
CA LEU A 85 9.48 -26.24 -13.94
C LEU A 85 9.47 -27.68 -13.42
N ARG A 86 9.51 -27.85 -12.10
CA ARG A 86 9.44 -29.16 -11.44
C ARG A 86 8.14 -29.88 -11.78
N ARG A 87 7.01 -29.18 -11.76
CA ARG A 87 5.72 -29.72 -12.18
C ARG A 87 5.73 -30.17 -13.64
N GLU A 88 6.22 -29.33 -14.55
CA GLU A 88 6.33 -29.68 -15.97
C GLU A 88 7.22 -30.91 -16.19
N ALA A 89 8.32 -31.01 -15.46
CA ALA A 89 9.20 -32.18 -15.50
C ALA A 89 8.49 -33.46 -15.01
N TYR A 90 7.65 -33.36 -13.97
CA TYR A 90 6.84 -34.49 -13.50
C TYR A 90 5.77 -34.90 -14.50
N GLU A 91 5.06 -33.93 -15.10
CA GLU A 91 4.09 -34.23 -16.17
C GLU A 91 4.76 -34.93 -17.35
N LEU A 92 5.97 -34.50 -17.74
CA LEU A 92 6.75 -35.14 -18.81
C LEU A 92 7.23 -36.54 -18.42
N MET A 93 7.71 -36.72 -17.19
CA MET A 93 8.11 -38.03 -16.66
C MET A 93 6.94 -39.02 -16.68
N ILE A 94 5.74 -38.57 -16.30
CA ILE A 94 4.53 -39.39 -16.36
C ILE A 94 4.23 -39.81 -17.80
N ARG A 95 4.28 -38.88 -18.76
CA ARG A 95 4.04 -39.20 -20.19
C ARG A 95 5.02 -40.26 -20.71
N ILE A 96 6.31 -40.12 -20.43
CA ILE A 96 7.32 -41.11 -20.83
C ILE A 96 7.00 -42.48 -20.22
N ALA A 97 6.63 -42.52 -18.94
CA ALA A 97 6.27 -43.77 -18.28
C ALA A 97 4.99 -44.41 -18.86
N GLU A 98 3.98 -43.61 -19.21
CA GLU A 98 2.78 -44.12 -19.89
C GLU A 98 3.13 -44.69 -21.27
N GLU A 99 4.03 -44.05 -22.02
CA GLU A 99 4.49 -44.50 -23.34
C GLU A 99 5.33 -45.78 -23.27
N GLU A 100 6.29 -45.87 -22.35
CA GLU A 100 7.20 -47.01 -22.22
C GLU A 100 6.54 -48.25 -21.63
N PHE A 101 5.70 -48.07 -20.60
CA PHE A 101 5.11 -49.19 -19.85
C PHE A 101 3.65 -49.47 -20.25
N ASN A 102 3.02 -48.62 -21.05
CA ASN A 102 1.63 -48.74 -21.50
C ASN A 102 0.62 -48.86 -20.33
N ILE A 103 0.94 -48.23 -19.20
CA ILE A 103 0.09 -48.16 -18.00
C ILE A 103 -0.52 -46.75 -17.94
N PRO A 104 -1.86 -46.62 -17.80
CA PRO A 104 -2.50 -45.32 -17.61
C PRO A 104 -2.26 -44.85 -16.16
N ILE A 105 -1.34 -43.91 -15.98
CA ILE A 105 -0.99 -43.32 -14.68
C ILE A 105 -1.91 -42.13 -14.40
N GLU A 106 -2.17 -41.28 -15.41
CA GLU A 106 -3.13 -40.18 -15.28
C GLU A 106 -4.57 -40.64 -15.46
N LYS A 107 -5.44 -40.15 -14.57
CA LYS A 107 -6.88 -40.38 -14.68
C LYS A 107 -7.46 -39.49 -15.78
N LYS A 108 -7.67 -40.04 -16.98
CA LYS A 108 -8.39 -39.37 -18.07
C LYS A 108 -9.86 -39.13 -17.63
N SER A 109 -10.21 -37.91 -17.25
CA SER A 109 -11.57 -37.55 -16.81
C SER A 109 -12.54 -37.60 -18.00
N GLY A 110 -13.09 -38.78 -18.27
CA GLY A 110 -13.98 -39.00 -19.40
C GLY A 110 -14.70 -40.35 -19.40
N VAL A 111 -15.00 -40.93 -18.24
CA VAL A 111 -15.87 -42.12 -18.20
C VAL A 111 -17.32 -41.64 -18.11
N LYS A 112 -18.05 -41.69 -19.23
CA LYS A 112 -19.52 -41.51 -19.24
C LYS A 112 -20.11 -42.50 -18.23
N ARG A 113 -20.84 -42.00 -17.23
CA ARG A 113 -21.65 -42.84 -16.33
C ARG A 113 -22.58 -43.68 -17.21
N SER A 114 -22.44 -45.00 -17.12
CA SER A 114 -23.44 -45.94 -17.63
C SER A 114 -24.79 -45.55 -17.00
N LYS A 115 -25.78 -45.23 -17.84
CA LYS A 115 -27.16 -45.02 -17.39
C LYS A 115 -27.72 -46.40 -17.02
N LYS A 116 -28.19 -46.51 -15.78
CA LYS A 116 -28.95 -47.65 -15.27
C LYS A 116 -30.40 -47.54 -15.72
#